data_AF-A0A662QUL4-F1
#
_entry.id   AF-A0A662QUL4-F1
#
_cell.length_a   1.000
_cell.length_b   1.000
_cell.length_c   1.000
_cell.angle_alpha   90.00
_cell.angle_beta   90.00
_cell.angle_gamma   90.00
#
_symmetry.space_group_name_H-M   'P 1'
#
loop_
_entity.id
_entity.type
_entity.pdbx_description
1 polymer ?
#
loop_
_entity_poly.entity_id
_entity_poly.type
_entity_poly.pdbx_seq_one_letter_code
_entity_poly.pdbx_strand_id
1 'polypeptide(L)'
;MMNKKICLGIIVLSGILLIIGCVQKNVQSERVQLSNELNLSDFPEAFSENTYIVVGDATSQHEMDIAEKISSYTEKNTGQKLEIKESSAINKKDRNEYNFILIGQTDPIDNNMIIDIYEKHNTKSIRTLEIEGTNSYGQGTAKGHILLFKNLWSNDDRYILVIIGFDEKGLDFAVDVLLNHTYIKSVDDVGLYMGRYPKDFIQSSSYLTKRVASNIASEYITHHCQTYPEGVLSVEFISETENSYLFDGCGKIYINKDTGKIKEVN
;
A
#
# COMPACT_ATOMS: atom_id res chain seq x y z
N MET A 1 -26.55 -69.97 -12.47
CA MET A 1 -26.53 -70.01 -13.95
C MET A 1 -26.21 -68.60 -14.46
N MET A 2 -25.17 -68.47 -15.28
CA MET A 2 -24.76 -67.22 -15.95
C MET A 2 -25.71 -66.84 -17.10
N ASN A 3 -25.89 -65.54 -17.36
CA ASN A 3 -25.62 -64.85 -18.64
C ASN A 3 -26.00 -63.36 -18.53
N LYS A 4 -25.07 -62.40 -18.49
CA LYS A 4 -24.30 -61.78 -19.59
C LYS A 4 -25.15 -61.18 -20.73
N LYS A 5 -25.19 -59.84 -20.72
CA LYS A 5 -24.87 -58.89 -21.83
C LYS A 5 -26.01 -58.25 -22.66
N ILE A 6 -26.09 -56.92 -22.48
CA ILE A 6 -26.09 -55.83 -23.48
C ILE A 6 -27.42 -55.44 -24.16
N CYS A 7 -27.87 -54.20 -23.85
CA CYS A 7 -28.33 -53.12 -24.76
C CYS A 7 -28.74 -51.94 -23.85
N LEU A 8 -27.85 -51.04 -23.40
CA LEU A 8 -27.37 -49.84 -24.12
C LEU A 8 -28.33 -49.34 -25.21
N GLY A 9 -28.91 -48.14 -25.01
CA GLY A 9 -29.43 -47.35 -26.11
C GLY A 9 -30.52 -46.35 -25.75
N ILE A 10 -30.11 -45.16 -25.31
CA ILE A 10 -30.79 -43.87 -25.60
C ILE A 10 -32.14 -43.67 -24.90
N ILE A 11 -32.13 -43.04 -23.71
CA ILE A 11 -33.01 -41.95 -23.23
C ILE A 11 -32.36 -41.50 -21.90
N VAL A 12 -31.15 -40.96 -22.00
CA VAL A 12 -30.49 -40.21 -20.91
C VAL A 12 -29.99 -38.94 -21.56
N LEU A 13 -30.92 -38.09 -22.00
CA LEU A 13 -30.65 -36.69 -22.34
C LEU A 13 -32.01 -36.01 -22.54
N SER A 14 -32.21 -34.88 -21.87
CA SER A 14 -33.43 -34.05 -21.83
C SER A 14 -34.54 -34.54 -20.90
N GLY A 15 -34.56 -34.00 -19.69
CA GLY A 15 -35.65 -34.23 -18.76
C GLY A 15 -35.35 -33.78 -17.34
N ILE A 16 -35.02 -32.49 -17.15
CA ILE A 16 -35.45 -31.72 -15.97
C ILE A 16 -34.74 -32.18 -14.68
N LEU A 17 -33.54 -31.69 -14.33
CA LEU A 17 -33.26 -30.31 -13.93
C LEU A 17 -34.27 -29.85 -12.87
N LEU A 18 -33.95 -30.12 -11.60
CA LEU A 18 -34.58 -29.76 -10.31
C LEU A 18 -34.27 -30.97 -9.40
N ILE A 19 -33.33 -30.97 -8.45
CA ILE A 19 -33.24 -30.14 -7.26
C ILE A 19 -31.76 -30.21 -6.82
N ILE A 20 -30.97 -29.19 -7.11
CA ILE A 20 -29.69 -28.97 -6.42
C ILE A 20 -30.04 -28.11 -5.21
N GLY A 21 -30.48 -28.78 -4.14
CA GLY A 21 -30.48 -28.21 -2.80
C GLY A 21 -29.04 -28.17 -2.31
N CYS A 22 -28.25 -27.24 -2.85
CA CYS A 22 -27.00 -26.84 -2.22
C CYS A 22 -27.39 -26.20 -0.88
N VAL A 23 -27.26 -27.01 0.18
CA VAL A 23 -27.11 -26.53 1.55
C VAL A 23 -26.05 -25.44 1.49
N GLN A 24 -26.48 -24.18 1.57
CA GLN A 24 -25.61 -23.06 1.87
C GLN A 24 -24.93 -23.45 3.17
N LYS A 25 -23.66 -23.89 3.05
CA LYS A 25 -22.69 -23.67 4.12
C LYS A 25 -22.94 -22.23 4.55
N ASN A 26 -23.26 -22.05 5.83
CA ASN A 26 -23.04 -20.78 6.49
C ASN A 26 -21.62 -20.36 6.10
N VAL A 27 -21.52 -19.52 5.07
CA VAL A 27 -20.47 -18.54 4.97
C VAL A 27 -20.85 -17.60 6.10
N GLN A 28 -20.52 -18.06 7.31
CA GLN A 28 -20.03 -17.18 8.34
C GLN A 28 -19.11 -16.26 7.57
N SER A 29 -19.61 -15.03 7.35
CA SER A 29 -18.78 -13.93 6.95
C SER A 29 -17.57 -14.08 7.85
N GLU A 30 -16.48 -14.58 7.26
CA GLU A 30 -15.18 -14.10 7.62
C GLU A 30 -15.42 -12.60 7.55
N ARG A 31 -15.66 -12.01 8.73
CA ARG A 31 -15.06 -10.73 9.05
C ARG A 31 -13.72 -10.80 8.35
N VAL A 32 -13.47 -9.90 7.42
CA VAL A 32 -12.09 -9.56 7.07
C VAL A 32 -11.42 -9.42 8.43
N GLN A 33 -10.70 -10.46 8.84
CA GLN A 33 -9.93 -10.43 10.06
C GLN A 33 -8.78 -9.53 9.65
N LEU A 34 -8.98 -8.22 9.82
CA LEU A 34 -7.88 -7.31 10.12
C LEU A 34 -7.26 -7.82 11.42
N SER A 35 -6.45 -8.85 11.32
CA SER A 35 -5.56 -9.31 12.36
C SER A 35 -4.24 -9.61 11.64
N ASN A 36 -3.26 -8.74 11.88
CA ASN A 36 -1.87 -8.75 11.40
C ASN A 36 -1.54 -7.88 10.15
N GLU A 37 -2.20 -6.72 9.96
CA GLU A 37 -1.64 -5.71 9.04
C GLU A 37 -0.46 -5.01 9.73
N LEU A 38 0.68 -4.96 9.03
CA LEU A 38 1.89 -4.31 9.51
C LEU A 38 1.73 -2.79 9.41
N ASN A 39 2.05 -2.08 10.50
CA ASN A 39 1.98 -0.62 10.59
C ASN A 39 3.37 0.01 10.65
N LEU A 40 3.45 1.32 10.39
CA LEU A 40 4.71 2.06 10.57
C LEU A 40 5.22 1.99 12.01
N SER A 41 4.32 1.89 13.01
CA SER A 41 4.68 1.72 14.42
C SER A 41 5.45 0.44 14.75
N ASP A 42 5.42 -0.56 13.86
CA ASP A 42 6.13 -1.84 14.01
C ASP A 42 7.59 -1.76 13.53
N PHE A 43 8.01 -0.61 12.98
CA PHE A 43 9.40 -0.34 12.68
C PHE A 43 10.17 0.09 13.95
N PRO A 44 11.40 -0.41 14.18
CA PRO A 44 12.20 -1.26 13.28
C PRO A 44 12.02 -2.76 13.46
N GLU A 45 11.30 -3.23 14.47
CA GLU A 45 11.23 -4.65 14.85
C GLU A 45 10.81 -5.56 13.69
N ALA A 46 9.80 -5.16 12.91
CA ALA A 46 9.31 -5.93 11.77
C ALA A 46 10.30 -6.04 10.60
N PHE A 47 11.31 -5.17 10.57
CA PHE A 47 12.35 -5.11 9.53
C PHE A 47 13.72 -5.57 10.07
N SER A 48 13.78 -6.15 11.26
CA SER A 48 15.04 -6.58 11.89
C SER A 48 15.66 -7.82 11.24
N GLU A 49 14.82 -8.73 10.71
CA GLU A 49 15.26 -9.97 10.09
C GLU A 49 14.89 -10.04 8.62
N ASN A 50 15.69 -10.79 7.84
CA ASN A 50 15.46 -11.03 6.41
C ASN A 50 15.12 -9.75 5.63
N THR A 51 15.84 -8.67 5.92
CA THR A 51 15.58 -7.34 5.34
C THR A 51 16.83 -6.83 4.67
N TYR A 52 16.68 -6.32 3.45
CA TYR A 52 17.72 -5.53 2.79
C TYR A 52 17.32 -4.06 2.75
N ILE A 53 18.29 -3.18 2.98
CA ILE A 53 18.19 -1.78 2.58
C ILE A 53 18.65 -1.71 1.13
N VAL A 54 17.83 -1.14 0.24
CA VAL A 54 18.12 -1.08 -1.19
C VAL A 54 18.19 0.37 -1.64
N VAL A 55 19.28 0.70 -2.30
CA VAL A 55 19.57 2.00 -2.91
C VAL A 55 19.68 1.86 -4.44
N GLY A 56 19.68 2.96 -5.19
CA GLY A 56 19.92 2.97 -6.63
C GLY A 56 21.32 2.49 -7.03
N ASP A 57 21.53 2.19 -8.31
CA ASP A 57 22.82 1.69 -8.80
C ASP A 57 23.87 2.82 -8.95
N ALA A 58 23.40 4.05 -9.17
CA ALA A 58 24.15 5.31 -9.19
C ALA A 58 23.79 6.19 -7.98
N THR A 59 23.58 5.56 -6.83
CA THR A 59 23.23 6.18 -5.55
C THR A 59 24.17 7.33 -5.16
N SER A 60 23.59 8.44 -4.72
CA SER A 60 24.34 9.55 -4.15
C SER A 60 24.96 9.18 -2.79
N GLN A 61 26.06 9.85 -2.41
CA GLN A 61 26.63 9.67 -1.07
C GLN A 61 25.60 9.98 0.03
N HIS A 62 24.71 10.96 -0.21
CA HIS A 62 23.63 11.31 0.71
C HIS A 62 22.67 10.15 0.96
N GLU A 63 22.19 9.49 -0.09
CA GLU A 63 21.33 8.31 0.03
C GLU A 63 22.04 7.12 0.71
N MET A 64 23.35 6.96 0.48
CA MET A 64 24.16 5.95 1.17
C MET A 64 24.27 6.24 2.67
N ASP A 65 24.56 7.50 3.04
CA ASP A 65 24.62 7.94 4.43
C ASP A 65 23.27 7.72 5.14
N ILE A 66 22.17 7.93 4.43
CA ILE A 66 20.81 7.65 4.91
C ILE A 66 20.59 6.14 5.12
N ALA A 67 21.04 5.30 4.18
CA ALA A 67 20.97 3.85 4.33
C ALA A 67 21.77 3.36 5.55
N GLU A 68 22.97 3.89 5.75
CA GLU A 68 23.80 3.59 6.92
C GLU A 68 23.16 4.06 8.23
N LYS A 69 22.53 5.25 8.23
CA LYS A 69 21.78 5.78 9.38
C LYS A 69 20.64 4.85 9.78
N ILE A 70 19.87 4.34 8.80
CA ILE A 70 18.76 3.40 9.05
C ILE A 70 19.30 2.04 9.54
N SER A 71 20.36 1.52 8.92
CA SER A 71 20.99 0.26 9.35
C SER A 71 21.50 0.35 10.80
N SER A 72 22.19 1.44 11.13
CA SER A 72 22.71 1.71 12.48
C SER A 72 21.60 1.89 13.51
N TYR A 73 20.50 2.56 13.14
CA TYR A 73 19.33 2.68 14.00
C TYR A 73 18.70 1.31 14.27
N THR A 74 18.55 0.48 13.24
CA THR A 74 17.98 -0.87 13.38
C THR A 74 18.88 -1.75 14.26
N GLU A 75 20.20 -1.72 14.06
CA GLU A 75 21.17 -2.43 14.90
C GLU A 75 21.07 -1.99 16.36
N LYS A 76 20.99 -0.68 16.61
CA LYS A 76 20.88 -0.15 17.98
C LYS A 76 19.60 -0.60 18.69
N ASN A 77 18.48 -0.69 17.98
CA ASN A 77 17.18 -0.99 18.60
C ASN A 77 16.83 -2.48 18.61
N THR A 78 17.36 -3.26 17.67
CA THR A 78 16.99 -4.67 17.47
C THR A 78 18.17 -5.64 17.62
N GLY A 79 19.41 -5.12 17.64
CA GLY A 79 20.63 -5.93 17.61
C GLY A 79 21.00 -6.48 16.23
N GLN A 80 20.19 -6.23 15.20
CA GLN A 80 20.42 -6.70 13.84
C GLN A 80 20.88 -5.59 12.92
N LYS A 81 22.04 -5.77 12.31
CA LYS A 81 22.56 -4.85 11.28
C LYS A 81 22.03 -5.26 9.92
N LEU A 82 21.38 -4.32 9.23
CA LEU A 82 20.83 -4.56 7.90
C LEU A 82 21.91 -4.42 6.83
N GLU A 83 21.91 -5.33 5.87
CA GLU A 83 22.79 -5.27 4.70
C GLU A 83 22.21 -4.27 3.68
N ILE A 84 23.09 -3.41 3.14
CA ILE A 84 22.76 -2.42 2.11
C ILE A 84 23.15 -3.01 0.74
N LYS A 85 22.24 -2.95 -0.21
CA LYS A 85 22.44 -3.47 -1.58
C LYS A 85 22.02 -2.45 -2.63
N GLU A 86 22.73 -2.47 -3.75
CA GLU A 86 22.29 -1.79 -4.97
C GLU A 86 21.11 -2.53 -5.59
N SER A 87 20.22 -1.79 -6.26
CA SER A 87 18.99 -2.34 -6.82
C SER A 87 19.23 -3.46 -7.84
N SER A 88 20.31 -3.38 -8.62
CA SER A 88 20.73 -4.38 -9.61
C SER A 88 21.26 -5.67 -8.98
N ALA A 89 21.69 -5.64 -7.72
CA ALA A 89 22.15 -6.82 -7.00
C ALA A 89 20.98 -7.68 -6.50
N ILE A 90 19.75 -7.15 -6.48
CA ILE A 90 18.56 -7.85 -5.99
C ILE A 90 18.02 -8.78 -7.08
N ASN A 91 18.20 -10.08 -6.87
CA ASN A 91 17.72 -11.09 -7.81
C ASN A 91 16.27 -11.54 -7.49
N LYS A 92 15.70 -12.37 -8.37
CA LYS A 92 14.32 -12.88 -8.21
C LYS A 92 14.07 -13.64 -6.90
N LYS A 93 15.08 -14.38 -6.42
CA LYS A 93 14.97 -15.13 -5.16
C LYS A 93 14.90 -14.15 -3.98
N ASP A 94 15.79 -13.16 -3.96
CA ASP A 94 15.79 -12.12 -2.93
C ASP A 94 14.43 -11.41 -2.87
N ARG A 95 13.88 -11.03 -4.04
CA ARG A 95 12.57 -10.37 -4.15
C ARG A 95 11.43 -11.15 -3.50
N ASN A 96 11.50 -12.49 -3.49
CA ASN A 96 10.47 -13.35 -2.90
C ASN A 96 10.70 -13.62 -1.40
N GLU A 97 11.95 -13.65 -0.95
CA GLU A 97 12.30 -14.16 0.38
C GLU A 97 12.51 -13.06 1.44
N TYR A 98 12.76 -11.82 1.03
CA TYR A 98 13.15 -10.72 1.92
C TYR A 98 12.09 -9.61 2.01
N ASN A 99 12.12 -8.89 3.13
CA ASN A 99 11.58 -7.54 3.24
C ASN A 99 12.57 -6.54 2.62
N PHE A 100 12.06 -5.36 2.27
CA PHE A 100 12.90 -4.31 1.69
C PHE A 100 12.64 -2.96 2.35
N ILE A 101 13.72 -2.22 2.60
CA ILE A 101 13.67 -0.78 2.85
C ILE A 101 14.27 -0.10 1.61
N LEU A 102 13.45 0.51 0.78
CA LEU A 102 13.87 1.16 -0.45
C LEU A 102 14.10 2.65 -0.21
N ILE A 103 15.28 3.14 -0.58
CA ILE A 103 15.66 4.55 -0.44
C ILE A 103 15.83 5.14 -1.84
N GLY A 104 15.36 6.36 -2.03
CA GLY A 104 15.56 7.09 -3.28
C GLY A 104 15.28 8.59 -3.20
N GLN A 105 15.90 9.36 -4.08
CA GLN A 105 15.47 10.72 -4.41
C GLN A 105 14.64 10.72 -5.70
N THR A 106 13.74 11.69 -5.89
CA THR A 106 12.84 11.69 -7.06
C THR A 106 13.37 12.43 -8.29
N ASP A 107 14.50 13.15 -8.19
CA ASP A 107 15.07 13.93 -9.31
C ASP A 107 16.61 13.82 -9.39
N PRO A 108 17.14 12.85 -10.16
CA PRO A 108 16.43 11.72 -10.76
C PRO A 108 16.24 10.55 -9.78
N ILE A 109 15.17 9.78 -9.99
CA ILE A 109 15.02 8.49 -9.32
C ILE A 109 15.85 7.42 -10.04
N ASP A 110 16.77 6.81 -9.31
CA ASP A 110 17.71 5.83 -9.85
C ASP A 110 17.51 4.42 -9.26
N ASN A 111 16.69 4.28 -8.21
CA ASN A 111 16.34 2.99 -7.66
C ASN A 111 15.30 2.25 -8.53
N ASN A 112 15.77 1.30 -9.34
CA ASN A 112 14.94 0.53 -10.26
C ASN A 112 13.80 -0.25 -9.56
N MET A 113 13.98 -0.66 -8.30
CA MET A 113 12.91 -1.32 -7.55
C MET A 113 11.79 -0.35 -7.18
N ILE A 114 12.13 0.91 -6.89
CA ILE A 114 11.12 1.94 -6.66
C ILE A 114 10.37 2.23 -7.97
N ILE A 115 11.08 2.33 -9.10
CA ILE A 115 10.47 2.46 -10.44
C ILE A 115 9.51 1.29 -10.73
N ASP A 116 9.93 0.04 -10.47
CA ASP A 116 9.09 -1.16 -10.65
C ASP A 116 7.80 -1.09 -9.82
N ILE A 117 7.86 -0.59 -8.57
CA ILE A 117 6.67 -0.37 -7.73
C ILE A 117 5.77 0.68 -8.37
N TYR A 118 6.35 1.80 -8.84
CA TYR A 118 5.63 2.84 -9.55
C TYR A 118 4.90 2.29 -10.78
N GLU A 119 5.56 1.44 -11.56
CA GLU A 119 5.02 0.83 -12.78
C GLU A 119 3.96 -0.24 -12.50
N LYS A 120 4.21 -1.15 -11.55
CA LYS A 120 3.28 -2.25 -11.23
C LYS A 120 1.96 -1.76 -10.66
N HIS A 121 1.98 -0.69 -9.88
CA HIS A 121 0.77 -0.06 -9.39
C HIS A 121 0.21 1.02 -10.34
N ASN A 122 0.72 1.08 -11.58
CA ASN A 122 0.25 1.99 -12.62
C ASN A 122 -0.98 1.48 -13.39
N THR A 123 -1.91 0.79 -12.72
CA THR A 123 -3.34 1.01 -12.96
C THR A 123 -3.73 2.36 -12.34
N LYS A 124 -3.33 3.47 -12.98
CA LYS A 124 -3.71 4.87 -12.63
C LYS A 124 -3.51 5.33 -11.18
N SER A 125 -2.97 4.51 -10.26
CA SER A 125 -2.99 4.84 -8.83
C SER A 125 -1.66 5.32 -8.28
N ILE A 126 -0.53 4.95 -8.88
CA ILE A 126 0.77 5.36 -8.33
C ILE A 126 1.48 6.47 -9.12
N ARG A 127 1.20 6.65 -10.43
CA ARG A 127 1.57 7.92 -11.10
C ARG A 127 0.83 9.15 -10.56
N THR A 128 -0.37 8.95 -10.00
CA THR A 128 -1.18 10.02 -9.37
C THR A 128 -1.15 9.96 -7.85
N LEU A 129 -0.34 9.09 -7.22
CA LEU A 129 0.14 9.39 -5.85
C LEU A 129 1.10 10.53 -6.08
N GLU A 130 0.60 11.74 -5.92
CA GLU A 130 1.19 12.99 -6.38
C GLU A 130 2.68 13.14 -6.01
N ILE A 131 3.56 12.67 -6.89
CA ILE A 131 4.64 13.51 -7.44
C ILE A 131 4.01 14.61 -8.33
N GLU A 132 2.72 14.50 -8.69
CA GLU A 132 1.89 15.56 -9.28
C GLU A 132 1.44 16.68 -8.30
N GLY A 133 2.28 17.00 -7.30
CA GLY A 133 2.44 18.39 -6.86
C GLY A 133 3.27 19.23 -7.85
N THR A 134 3.80 18.61 -8.91
CA THR A 134 4.69 19.22 -9.90
C THR A 134 3.99 20.08 -10.96
N ASN A 135 2.65 20.07 -11.04
CA ASN A 135 1.96 20.81 -12.11
C ASN A 135 1.14 22.01 -11.62
N SER A 136 0.92 22.23 -10.31
CA SER A 136 0.30 23.50 -9.88
C SER A 136 0.42 23.91 -8.41
N TYR A 137 0.84 23.06 -7.47
CA TYR A 137 1.08 23.50 -6.08
C TYR A 137 2.26 22.75 -5.42
N GLY A 138 3.47 23.08 -5.86
CA GLY A 138 4.67 22.88 -5.05
C GLY A 138 5.88 22.30 -5.79
N GLN A 139 6.44 23.09 -6.71
CA GLN A 139 7.89 23.30 -6.70
C GLN A 139 8.27 23.71 -5.27
N GLY A 140 8.86 22.81 -4.49
CA GLY A 140 9.10 23.05 -3.07
C GLY A 140 10.14 22.10 -2.52
N THR A 141 11.21 22.67 -2.00
CA THR A 141 12.32 21.96 -1.34
C THR A 141 11.85 21.30 -0.05
N ALA A 142 12.56 20.25 0.40
CA ALA A 142 12.33 19.56 1.67
C ALA A 142 10.98 18.83 1.81
N LYS A 143 10.57 18.07 0.78
CA LYS A 143 9.40 17.16 0.82
C LYS A 143 9.84 15.70 0.80
N GLY A 144 9.19 14.84 1.58
CA GLY A 144 9.50 13.41 1.64
C GLY A 144 8.28 12.53 1.89
N HIS A 145 8.41 11.26 1.59
CA HIS A 145 7.37 10.24 1.78
C HIS A 145 7.95 9.00 2.47
N ILE A 146 7.12 8.38 3.31
CA ILE A 146 7.36 7.07 3.91
C ILE A 146 6.13 6.24 3.56
N LEU A 147 6.30 5.08 2.92
CA LEU A 147 5.19 4.24 2.47
C LEU A 147 5.47 2.78 2.80
N LEU A 148 4.50 2.07 3.35
CA LEU A 148 4.58 0.67 3.72
C LEU A 148 3.61 -0.14 2.88
N PHE A 149 4.11 -1.20 2.26
CA PHE A 149 3.33 -2.07 1.39
C PHE A 149 3.65 -3.53 1.64
N LYS A 150 2.72 -4.42 1.29
CA LYS A 150 3.05 -5.83 1.08
C LYS A 150 3.99 -5.96 -0.12
N ASN A 151 4.97 -6.85 -0.02
CA ASN A 151 5.95 -7.10 -1.06
C ASN A 151 5.27 -7.66 -2.31
N LEU A 152 5.34 -6.89 -3.40
CA LEU A 152 4.66 -7.16 -4.68
C LEU A 152 5.27 -8.31 -5.49
N TRP A 153 6.39 -8.85 -5.03
CA TRP A 153 7.10 -9.95 -5.68
C TRP A 153 7.09 -11.24 -4.85
N SER A 154 6.56 -11.19 -3.63
CA SER A 154 6.46 -12.34 -2.73
C SER A 154 5.01 -12.81 -2.59
N ASN A 155 4.84 -14.13 -2.41
CA ASN A 155 3.56 -14.71 -2.01
C ASN A 155 3.42 -14.81 -0.48
N ASP A 156 4.50 -14.59 0.26
CA ASP A 156 4.55 -14.67 1.72
C ASP A 156 4.27 -13.28 2.34
N ASP A 157 4.17 -13.25 3.67
CA ASP A 157 4.02 -11.99 4.43
C ASP A 157 5.37 -11.27 4.55
N ARG A 158 5.78 -10.72 3.40
CA ARG A 158 6.91 -9.81 3.24
C ARG A 158 6.42 -8.41 2.94
N TYR A 159 7.21 -7.43 3.32
CA TYR A 159 6.84 -6.01 3.25
C TYR A 159 7.94 -5.16 2.63
N ILE A 160 7.53 -4.02 2.10
CA ILE A 160 8.37 -3.01 1.49
C ILE A 160 8.10 -1.69 2.20
N LEU A 161 9.13 -1.09 2.79
CA LEU A 161 9.13 0.27 3.29
C LEU A 161 9.85 1.17 2.28
N VAL A 162 9.14 2.07 1.63
CA VAL A 162 9.69 3.03 0.67
C VAL A 162 9.89 4.37 1.37
N ILE A 163 11.11 4.90 1.30
CA ILE A 163 11.48 6.20 1.87
C ILE A 163 12.05 7.03 0.72
N ILE A 164 11.34 8.09 0.34
CA ILE A 164 11.74 8.93 -0.79
C ILE A 164 11.74 10.41 -0.43
N GLY A 165 12.73 11.13 -0.94
CA GLY A 165 12.80 12.58 -0.86
C GLY A 165 12.69 13.23 -2.23
N PHE A 166 12.04 14.39 -2.30
CA PHE A 166 12.09 15.21 -3.51
C PHE A 166 13.50 15.78 -3.76
N ASP A 167 14.18 16.13 -2.66
CA ASP A 167 15.57 16.56 -2.59
C ASP A 167 16.24 15.93 -1.35
N GLU A 168 17.53 16.23 -1.10
CA GLU A 168 18.29 15.72 0.05
C GLU A 168 17.59 16.03 1.37
N LYS A 169 17.08 17.26 1.51
CA LYS A 169 16.37 17.73 2.71
C LYS A 169 15.05 16.99 2.93
N GLY A 170 14.37 16.64 1.85
CA GLY A 170 13.13 15.89 1.87
C GLY A 170 13.36 14.47 2.35
N LEU A 171 14.45 13.86 1.87
CA LEU A 171 14.87 12.54 2.32
C LEU A 171 15.29 12.56 3.79
N ASP A 172 16.12 13.54 4.19
CA ASP A 172 16.50 13.75 5.59
C ASP A 172 15.28 13.85 6.49
N PHE A 173 14.30 14.65 6.06
CA PHE A 173 13.09 14.86 6.84
C PHE A 173 12.32 13.55 7.01
N ALA A 174 12.07 12.82 5.91
CA ALA A 174 11.41 11.50 5.95
C ALA A 174 12.09 10.55 6.94
N VAL A 175 13.41 10.51 6.90
CA VAL A 175 14.19 9.64 7.78
C VAL A 175 14.13 10.11 9.22
N ASP A 176 14.27 11.41 9.49
CA ASP A 176 14.16 11.94 10.85
C ASP A 176 12.80 11.63 11.48
N VAL A 177 11.72 11.67 10.70
CA VAL A 177 10.39 11.25 11.16
C VAL A 177 10.34 9.75 11.42
N LEU A 178 10.82 8.91 10.48
CA LEU A 178 10.86 7.46 10.65
C LEU A 178 11.66 7.03 11.89
N LEU A 179 12.75 7.72 12.19
CA LEU A 179 13.62 7.35 13.31
C LEU A 179 13.16 7.99 14.64
N ASN A 180 12.19 8.90 14.59
CA ASN A 180 11.56 9.46 15.78
C ASN A 180 10.55 8.46 16.35
N HIS A 181 11.05 7.60 17.23
CA HIS A 181 10.29 6.53 17.88
C HIS A 181 8.99 7.01 18.56
N THR A 182 9.00 8.19 19.21
CA THR A 182 7.79 8.73 19.84
C THR A 182 6.71 9.04 18.82
N TYR A 183 7.12 9.59 17.67
CA TYR A 183 6.22 9.93 16.59
C TYR A 183 5.70 8.67 15.89
N ILE A 184 6.60 7.78 15.47
CA ILE A 184 6.22 6.57 14.72
C ILE A 184 5.34 5.63 15.54
N LYS A 185 5.55 5.51 16.84
CA LYS A 185 4.63 4.72 17.70
C LYS A 185 3.23 5.30 17.83
N SER A 186 3.03 6.58 17.49
CA SER A 186 1.70 7.18 17.45
C SER A 186 1.02 7.07 16.07
N VAL A 187 1.71 6.55 15.06
CA VAL A 187 1.19 6.40 13.70
C VAL A 187 0.68 4.97 13.51
N ASP A 188 -0.65 4.83 13.55
CA ASP A 188 -1.38 3.62 13.15
C ASP A 188 -1.79 3.75 11.68
N ASP A 189 -0.79 3.96 10.81
CA ASP A 189 -0.97 4.17 9.37
C ASP A 189 0.15 3.44 8.60
N VAL A 190 -0.11 3.18 7.33
CA VAL A 190 0.80 2.56 6.37
C VAL A 190 1.58 3.59 5.55
N GLY A 191 1.32 4.89 5.69
CA GLY A 191 2.06 5.91 4.97
C GLY A 191 2.03 7.30 5.57
N LEU A 192 3.06 8.10 5.26
CA LEU A 192 3.20 9.49 5.68
C LEU A 192 3.68 10.35 4.51
N TYR A 193 3.03 11.50 4.33
CA TYR A 193 3.51 12.59 3.47
C TYR A 193 3.96 13.77 4.32
N MET A 194 5.08 14.36 3.95
CA MET A 194 5.77 15.33 4.78
C MET A 194 6.36 16.48 3.96
N GLY A 195 6.19 17.71 4.43
CA GLY A 195 6.82 18.90 3.82
C GLY A 195 7.17 19.96 4.85
N ARG A 196 8.29 20.65 4.65
CA ARG A 196 8.73 21.77 5.51
C ARG A 196 8.09 23.07 5.05
N TYR A 197 7.12 23.60 5.81
CA TYR A 197 6.59 24.96 5.59
C TYR A 197 7.54 26.01 6.21
N PRO A 198 7.63 27.23 5.65
CA PRO A 198 8.40 28.32 6.24
C PRO A 198 7.71 28.84 7.51
N LYS A 199 7.91 28.11 8.62
CA LYS A 199 7.81 28.45 10.06
C LYS A 199 7.53 27.15 10.83
N ASP A 200 8.58 26.48 11.31
CA ASP A 200 8.67 25.51 12.43
C ASP A 200 7.49 24.56 12.75
N PHE A 201 6.61 24.28 11.81
CA PHE A 201 5.47 23.38 11.98
C PHE A 201 5.76 22.07 11.26
N ILE A 202 5.95 21.01 12.04
CA ILE A 202 5.82 19.64 11.53
C ILE A 202 4.31 19.38 11.45
N GLN A 203 3.72 19.56 10.27
CA GLN A 203 2.36 19.07 10.06
C GLN A 203 2.43 17.58 9.74
N SER A 204 2.39 16.80 10.81
CA SER A 204 1.92 15.43 10.79
C SER A 204 0.45 15.46 10.46
N SER A 205 0.10 15.15 9.22
CA SER A 205 -1.29 14.91 8.88
C SER A 205 -1.48 13.40 8.75
N SER A 206 -1.98 12.73 9.79
CA SER A 206 -2.67 11.43 9.68
C SER A 206 -4.04 11.60 9.00
N TYR A 207 -4.12 12.55 8.07
CA TYR A 207 -5.33 12.86 7.36
C TYR A 207 -5.30 11.92 6.17
N LEU A 208 -6.27 11.03 6.11
CA LEU A 208 -6.64 10.42 4.85
C LEU A 208 -6.65 11.52 3.81
N THR A 209 -5.82 11.40 2.80
CA THR A 209 -5.89 12.32 1.69
C THR A 209 -7.22 12.09 0.97
N LYS A 210 -7.73 13.11 0.30
CA LYS A 210 -8.91 13.01 -0.58
C LYS A 210 -8.83 11.80 -1.52
N ARG A 211 -7.61 11.42 -1.92
CA ARG A 211 -7.34 10.30 -2.81
C ARG A 211 -7.42 8.94 -2.12
N VAL A 212 -6.86 8.79 -0.92
CA VAL A 212 -7.04 7.55 -0.12
C VAL A 212 -8.52 7.37 0.20
N ALA A 213 -9.21 8.46 0.57
CA ALA A 213 -10.66 8.43 0.75
C ALA A 213 -11.40 8.06 -0.55
N SER A 214 -10.96 8.55 -1.71
CA SER A 214 -11.56 8.17 -3.01
C SER A 214 -11.36 6.68 -3.33
N ASN A 215 -10.23 6.09 -2.94
CA ASN A 215 -9.97 4.66 -3.13
C ASN A 215 -10.86 3.83 -2.21
N ILE A 216 -10.95 4.20 -0.93
CA ILE A 216 -11.85 3.57 0.05
C ILE A 216 -13.30 3.68 -0.42
N ALA A 217 -13.71 4.83 -0.93
CA ALA A 217 -15.04 5.04 -1.49
C ALA A 217 -15.30 4.12 -2.68
N SER A 218 -14.34 4.02 -3.60
CA SER A 218 -14.46 3.18 -4.81
C SER A 218 -14.55 1.70 -4.48
N GLU A 219 -13.74 1.23 -3.55
CA GLU A 219 -13.75 -0.17 -3.11
C GLU A 219 -15.05 -0.52 -2.39
N TYR A 220 -15.49 0.34 -1.46
CA TYR A 220 -16.75 0.18 -0.75
C TYR A 220 -17.94 0.13 -1.72
N ILE A 221 -18.03 1.09 -2.64
CA ILE A 221 -19.11 1.18 -3.64
C ILE A 221 -19.11 -0.03 -4.57
N THR A 222 -17.93 -0.48 -5.00
CA THR A 222 -17.80 -1.68 -5.85
C THR A 222 -18.31 -2.92 -5.14
N HIS A 223 -17.96 -3.09 -3.86
CA HIS A 223 -18.38 -4.25 -3.08
C HIS A 223 -19.87 -4.21 -2.72
N HIS A 224 -20.37 -3.04 -2.32
CA HIS A 224 -21.72 -2.87 -1.80
C HIS A 224 -22.78 -2.88 -2.90
N CYS A 225 -22.44 -2.40 -4.09
CA CYS A 225 -23.42 -2.21 -5.16
C CYS A 225 -23.44 -3.32 -6.23
N GLN A 226 -22.60 -4.35 -6.07
CA GLN A 226 -22.68 -5.64 -6.78
C GLN A 226 -22.92 -5.55 -8.30
N THR A 227 -22.27 -4.63 -9.01
CA THR A 227 -22.36 -4.57 -10.49
C THR A 227 -21.00 -4.65 -11.16
N TYR A 228 -20.81 -5.71 -11.96
CA TYR A 228 -19.98 -5.76 -13.17
C TYR A 228 -20.71 -6.66 -14.19
N PRO A 229 -20.71 -6.38 -15.51
CA PRO A 229 -19.62 -5.74 -16.26
C PRO A 229 -20.02 -4.51 -17.11
N GLU A 230 -19.03 -3.67 -17.39
CA GLU A 230 -18.98 -2.62 -18.44
C GLU A 230 -19.95 -1.41 -18.34
N GLY A 231 -20.40 -1.07 -17.12
CA GLY A 231 -20.89 0.26 -16.80
C GLY A 231 -20.07 0.83 -15.65
N VAL A 232 -19.20 1.80 -15.92
CA VAL A 232 -18.30 2.39 -14.92
C VAL A 232 -19.13 3.00 -13.78
N LEU A 233 -19.10 2.41 -12.59
CA LEU A 233 -19.47 3.11 -11.37
C LEU A 233 -18.48 4.27 -11.20
N SER A 234 -18.92 5.48 -11.53
CA SER A 234 -18.14 6.69 -11.29
C SER A 234 -18.37 7.13 -9.85
N VAL A 235 -17.36 6.96 -9.00
CA VAL A 235 -17.35 7.63 -7.70
C VAL A 235 -17.03 9.10 -7.95
N GLU A 236 -18.00 9.96 -7.68
CA GLU A 236 -17.83 11.41 -7.81
C GLU A 236 -17.55 12.00 -6.43
N PHE A 237 -16.48 12.79 -6.34
CA PHE A 237 -16.23 13.59 -5.15
C PHE A 237 -17.20 14.77 -5.11
N ILE A 238 -17.98 14.86 -4.04
CA ILE A 238 -18.99 15.91 -3.91
C ILE A 238 -18.46 17.09 -3.11
N SER A 239 -17.90 16.83 -1.92
CA SER A 239 -17.49 17.91 -1.00
C SER A 239 -16.56 17.42 0.11
N GLU A 240 -15.91 18.37 0.76
CA GLU A 240 -15.07 18.18 1.93
C GLU A 240 -15.63 19.00 3.09
N THR A 241 -15.73 18.38 4.27
CA THR A 241 -15.98 19.08 5.54
C THR A 241 -14.69 19.08 6.35
N GLU A 242 -14.66 19.70 7.54
CA GLU A 242 -13.47 19.69 8.40
C GLU A 242 -12.95 18.26 8.63
N ASN A 243 -13.85 17.29 8.89
CA ASN A 243 -13.47 15.94 9.35
C ASN A 243 -13.91 14.81 8.42
N SER A 244 -14.43 15.10 7.22
CA SER A 244 -14.84 14.05 6.28
C SER A 244 -14.78 14.45 4.81
N TYR A 245 -14.73 13.44 3.94
CA TYR A 245 -14.99 13.57 2.51
C TYR A 245 -16.34 12.95 2.17
N LEU A 246 -17.10 13.60 1.29
CA LEU A 246 -18.36 13.11 0.75
C LEU A 246 -18.15 12.63 -0.69
N PHE A 247 -18.52 11.38 -0.95
CA PHE A 247 -18.53 10.79 -2.28
C PHE A 247 -19.94 10.33 -2.66
N ASP A 248 -20.21 10.32 -3.96
CA ASP A 248 -21.47 9.85 -4.55
C ASP A 248 -21.20 8.75 -5.58
N GLY A 249 -22.12 7.80 -5.68
CA GLY A 249 -22.03 6.64 -6.54
C GLY A 249 -23.41 5.98 -6.66
N CYS A 250 -23.52 4.71 -6.28
CA CYS A 250 -24.83 4.07 -6.05
C CYS A 250 -25.52 4.53 -4.75
N GLY A 251 -24.81 5.31 -3.93
CA GLY A 251 -25.25 5.91 -2.68
C GLY A 251 -24.21 6.94 -2.21
N LYS A 252 -24.63 7.84 -1.32
CA LYS A 252 -23.74 8.85 -0.75
C LYS A 252 -23.04 8.31 0.48
N ILE A 253 -21.73 8.52 0.57
CA ILE A 253 -20.93 8.08 1.71
C ILE A 253 -20.02 9.19 2.22
N TYR A 254 -19.93 9.30 3.55
CA TYR A 254 -18.89 10.07 4.21
C TYR A 254 -17.74 9.17 4.63
N ILE A 255 -16.51 9.64 4.40
CA ILE A 255 -15.30 9.00 4.91
C ILE A 255 -14.64 9.95 5.89
N ASN A 256 -14.53 9.53 7.15
CA ASN A 256 -13.87 10.32 8.18
C ASN A 256 -12.37 10.43 7.90
N LYS A 257 -11.82 11.65 7.96
CA LYS A 257 -10.43 11.92 7.58
C LYS A 257 -9.39 11.32 8.54
N ASP A 258 -9.77 11.12 9.80
CA ASP A 258 -8.84 10.66 10.83
C ASP A 258 -8.86 9.12 10.97
N THR A 259 -9.95 8.48 10.59
CA THR A 259 -10.21 7.06 10.89
C THR A 259 -10.57 6.20 9.69
N GLY A 260 -10.80 6.80 8.52
CA GLY A 260 -11.24 6.09 7.31
C GLY A 260 -12.65 5.51 7.39
N LYS A 261 -13.36 5.68 8.51
CA LYS A 261 -14.69 5.10 8.73
C LYS A 261 -15.70 5.65 7.73
N ILE A 262 -16.41 4.72 7.10
CA ILE A 262 -17.45 5.01 6.12
C ILE A 262 -18.79 5.14 6.85
N LYS A 263 -19.54 6.18 6.52
CA LYS A 263 -20.92 6.38 6.96
C LYS A 263 -21.80 6.64 5.75
N GLU A 264 -22.77 5.76 5.51
CA GLU A 264 -23.78 5.96 4.48
C GLU A 264 -24.71 7.13 4.84
N VAL A 265 -25.12 7.85 3.81
CA VAL A 265 -26.10 8.94 3.89
C VAL A 265 -27.38 8.43 3.26
N ASN A 266 -28.39 8.21 4.11
CA ASN A 266 -29.76 7.90 3.68
C ASN A 266 -30.48 9.14 3.14
#